data_AF-A0A2S7K9G9-F1
#
_entry.id   AF-A0A2S7K9G9-F1
#
_cell.length_a   1.000
_cell.length_b   1.000
_cell.length_c   1.000
_cell.angle_alpha   90.00
_cell.angle_beta   90.00
_cell.angle_gamma   90.00
#
_symmetry.space_group_name_H-M   'P 1'
#
loop_
_entity.id
_entity.type
_entity.pdbx_description
1 polymer ?
#
loop_
_entity_poly.entity_id
_entity_poly.type
_entity_poly.pdbx_seq_one_letter_code
_entity_poly.pdbx_strand_id
1 'polypeptide(L)'
;MRRTDFFRIAAWRRRAVKSVETNRGRVIMPRILGLNLVGVLVASIVFFLIGWVWYGMLFQEAWMAAEGITMEAAESESPVWMASGFLITLLQVIGIGLILKWKGSAGLGGAVATAFALWFFLALPMCSYAYIYAAHNSTLLLIDAGHLLVGWVVSAIVLALIK
;
A
#
# COMPACT_ATOMS: atom_id res chain seq x y z
N MET A 1 -36.01 42.64 -24.86
CA MET A 1 -35.00 41.57 -24.65
C MET A 1 -34.65 40.98 -26.00
N ARG A 2 -33.37 40.94 -26.42
CA ARG A 2 -33.00 40.40 -27.74
C ARG A 2 -33.05 38.88 -27.71
N ARG A 3 -33.48 38.26 -28.82
CA ARG A 3 -33.66 36.80 -28.95
C ARG A 3 -32.37 36.03 -28.60
N THR A 4 -31.21 36.64 -28.84
CA THR A 4 -29.87 36.12 -28.52
C THR A 4 -29.58 36.03 -27.02
N ASP A 5 -30.11 36.95 -26.21
CA ASP A 5 -29.87 36.99 -24.76
C ASP A 5 -30.61 35.85 -24.05
N PHE A 6 -31.80 35.50 -24.55
CA PHE A 6 -32.61 34.38 -24.04
C PHE A 6 -31.91 33.03 -24.20
N PHE A 7 -31.32 32.76 -25.37
CA PHE A 7 -30.59 31.50 -25.60
C PHE A 7 -29.32 31.37 -24.74
N ARG A 8 -28.62 32.48 -24.47
CA ARG A 8 -27.46 32.50 -23.58
C ARG A 8 -27.84 32.16 -22.14
N ILE A 9 -28.93 32.74 -21.64
CA ILE A 9 -29.46 32.45 -20.30
C ILE A 9 -29.93 31.00 -20.20
N ALA A 10 -30.65 30.50 -21.20
CA ALA A 10 -31.10 29.10 -21.23
C ALA A 10 -29.95 28.09 -21.29
N ALA A 11 -28.87 28.41 -22.01
CA ALA A 11 -27.67 27.58 -22.08
C ALA A 11 -26.87 27.62 -20.76
N TRP A 12 -26.72 28.80 -20.15
CA TRP A 12 -26.08 28.96 -18.84
C TRP A 12 -26.84 28.20 -17.75
N ARG A 13 -28.17 28.34 -17.72
CA ARG A 13 -29.03 27.67 -16.72
C ARG A 13 -28.95 26.15 -16.85
N ARG A 14 -28.93 25.62 -18.07
CA ARG A 14 -28.71 24.17 -18.32
C ARG A 14 -27.33 23.70 -17.85
N ARG A 15 -26.25 24.48 -18.07
CA ARG A 15 -24.92 24.14 -17.53
C ARG A 15 -24.87 24.21 -16.01
N ALA A 16 -25.48 25.23 -15.41
CA ALA A 16 -25.50 25.42 -13.97
C ALA A 16 -26.27 24.29 -13.25
N VAL A 17 -27.44 23.91 -13.77
CA VAL A 17 -28.21 22.78 -13.23
C VAL A 17 -27.43 21.48 -13.37
N LYS A 18 -26.85 21.21 -14.56
CA LYS A 18 -26.03 20.02 -14.78
C LYS A 18 -24.83 19.96 -13.83
N SER A 19 -24.14 21.09 -13.61
CA SER A 19 -23.02 21.24 -12.67
C SER A 19 -23.41 20.95 -11.21
N VAL A 20 -24.56 21.48 -10.77
CA VAL A 20 -25.08 21.26 -9.41
C VAL A 20 -25.48 19.79 -9.21
N GLU A 21 -26.06 19.14 -10.22
CA GLU A 21 -26.37 17.70 -10.19
C GLU A 21 -25.10 16.84 -10.13
N THR A 22 -24.05 17.14 -10.90
CA THR A 22 -22.80 16.37 -10.85
C THR A 22 -22.08 16.49 -9.51
N ASN A 23 -22.27 17.59 -8.77
CA ASN A 23 -21.59 17.83 -7.50
C ASN A 23 -22.36 17.30 -6.27
N ARG A 24 -23.65 16.98 -6.40
CA ARG A 24 -24.51 16.58 -5.28
C ARG A 24 -24.28 15.18 -4.71
N GLY A 25 -23.31 14.42 -5.21
CA GLY A 25 -22.98 13.08 -4.70
C GLY A 25 -21.48 12.76 -4.68
N ARG A 26 -20.60 13.77 -4.84
CA ARG A 26 -19.16 13.52 -4.90
C ARG A 26 -18.62 13.35 -3.48
N VAL A 27 -18.45 12.11 -3.04
CA VAL A 27 -17.67 11.80 -1.84
C VAL A 27 -16.25 12.31 -2.08
N ILE A 28 -15.90 13.44 -1.45
CA ILE A 28 -14.52 13.94 -1.48
C ILE A 28 -13.73 13.00 -0.59
N MET A 29 -13.06 12.03 -1.20
CA MET A 29 -12.16 11.16 -0.46
C MET A 29 -10.93 11.97 -0.02
N PRO A 30 -10.59 11.96 1.29
CA PRO A 30 -9.41 12.67 1.77
C PRO A 30 -8.17 12.14 1.08
N ARG A 31 -7.18 13.01 0.87
CA ARG A 31 -5.95 12.68 0.14
C ARG A 31 -4.71 13.05 0.95
N ILE A 32 -3.67 12.24 0.80
CA ILE A 32 -2.33 12.50 1.34
C ILE A 32 -1.33 12.37 0.20
N LEU A 33 -0.51 13.39 -0.04
CA LEU A 33 0.45 13.43 -1.16
C LEU A 33 -0.21 13.16 -2.54
N GLY A 34 -1.52 13.45 -2.66
CA GLY A 34 -2.34 13.17 -3.84
C GLY A 34 -2.71 11.69 -4.05
N LEU A 35 -2.48 10.82 -3.06
CA LEU A 35 -3.00 9.47 -2.97
C LEU A 35 -4.36 9.48 -2.25
N ASN A 36 -5.22 8.50 -2.54
CA ASN A 36 -6.45 8.29 -1.77
C ASN A 36 -6.10 7.80 -0.35
N LEU A 37 -6.46 8.57 0.67
CA LEU A 37 -6.13 8.25 2.07
C LEU A 37 -6.80 6.94 2.52
N VAL A 38 -8.03 6.68 2.11
CA VAL A 38 -8.73 5.43 2.42
C VAL A 38 -8.01 4.24 1.79
N GLY A 39 -7.62 4.37 0.51
CA GLY A 39 -6.86 3.32 -0.19
C GLY A 39 -5.53 3.02 0.49
N VAL A 40 -4.80 4.06 0.93
CA VAL A 40 -3.54 3.91 1.68
C VAL A 40 -3.79 3.18 3.01
N LEU A 41 -4.75 3.63 3.82
CA LEU A 41 -5.02 3.01 5.13
C LEU A 41 -5.45 1.54 4.99
N VAL A 42 -6.34 1.23 4.05
CA VAL A 42 -6.79 -0.14 3.81
C VAL A 42 -5.61 -1.02 3.36
N ALA A 43 -4.78 -0.55 2.42
CA ALA A 43 -3.61 -1.30 1.97
C ALA A 43 -2.60 -1.53 3.12
N SER A 44 -2.37 -0.54 3.98
CA SER A 44 -1.48 -0.67 5.15
C SER A 44 -2.00 -1.67 6.17
N ILE A 45 -3.30 -1.64 6.48
CA ILE A 45 -3.91 -2.63 7.39
C ILE A 45 -3.78 -4.04 6.80
N VAL A 46 -4.09 -4.22 5.52
CA VAL A 46 -3.96 -5.52 4.85
C VAL A 46 -2.51 -6.02 4.88
N PHE A 47 -1.53 -5.16 4.58
CA PHE A 47 -0.13 -5.54 4.63
C PHE A 47 0.32 -5.88 6.05
N PHE A 48 -0.09 -5.11 7.05
CA PHE A 48 0.19 -5.40 8.46
C PHE A 48 -0.38 -6.76 8.89
N LEU A 49 -1.63 -7.06 8.52
CA LEU A 49 -2.26 -8.36 8.82
C LEU A 49 -1.57 -9.51 8.09
N ILE A 50 -1.09 -9.30 6.85
CA ILE A 50 -0.24 -10.27 6.17
C ILE A 50 1.00 -10.55 7.00
N GLY A 51 1.68 -9.53 7.53
CA GLY A 51 2.83 -9.73 8.43
C GLY A 51 2.47 -10.51 9.69
N TRP A 52 1.37 -10.16 10.35
CA TRP A 52 0.91 -10.89 11.53
C TRP A 52 0.67 -12.38 11.23
N VAL A 53 -0.01 -12.70 10.12
CA VAL A 53 -0.22 -14.10 9.70
C VAL A 53 1.10 -14.77 9.29
N TRP A 54 1.99 -14.05 8.61
CA TRP A 54 3.24 -14.58 8.07
C TRP A 54 4.19 -15.02 9.20
N TYR A 55 4.50 -14.10 10.12
CA TYR A 55 5.46 -14.32 11.20
C TYR A 55 4.84 -14.95 12.45
N GLY A 56 3.54 -14.74 12.69
CA GLY A 56 2.85 -15.26 13.87
C GLY A 56 2.07 -16.56 13.65
N MET A 57 1.97 -17.06 12.41
CA MET A 57 1.23 -18.30 12.14
C MET A 57 1.91 -19.20 11.11
N LEU A 58 2.16 -18.69 9.89
CA LEU A 58 2.61 -19.54 8.77
C LEU A 58 4.07 -19.97 8.90
N PHE A 59 4.95 -19.05 9.27
CA PHE A 59 6.39 -19.26 9.33
C PHE A 59 6.97 -19.02 10.72
N GLN A 60 6.12 -18.98 11.75
CA GLN A 60 6.52 -18.66 13.13
C GLN A 60 7.69 -19.52 13.61
N GLU A 61 7.54 -20.85 13.58
CA GLU A 61 8.57 -21.76 14.08
C GLU A 61 9.88 -21.63 13.29
N ALA A 62 9.80 -21.53 11.97
CA ALA A 62 10.96 -21.40 11.10
C ALA A 62 11.69 -20.07 11.29
N TRP A 63 10.94 -18.97 11.43
CA TRP A 63 11.49 -17.64 11.70
C TRP A 63 12.17 -17.60 13.06
N MET A 64 11.49 -18.06 14.11
CA MET A 64 12.05 -18.06 15.47
C MET A 64 13.29 -18.94 15.60
N ALA A 65 13.27 -20.15 15.02
CA ALA A 65 14.43 -21.03 15.00
C ALA A 65 15.61 -20.41 14.24
N ALA A 66 15.33 -19.67 13.16
CA ALA A 66 16.34 -19.03 12.35
C ALA A 66 16.90 -17.73 12.97
N GLU A 67 16.10 -16.99 13.73
CA GLU A 67 16.51 -15.85 14.59
C GLU A 67 17.21 -16.31 15.88
N GLY A 68 16.96 -17.54 16.33
CA GLY A 68 17.48 -18.05 17.59
C GLY A 68 16.76 -17.48 18.83
N ILE A 69 15.49 -17.07 18.69
CA ILE A 69 14.68 -16.51 19.78
C ILE A 69 13.61 -17.51 20.26
N THR A 70 13.27 -17.45 21.56
CA THR A 70 12.19 -18.27 22.14
C THR A 70 10.85 -17.53 22.12
N MET A 71 9.76 -18.26 22.34
CA MET A 71 8.42 -17.65 22.39
C MET A 71 8.31 -16.70 23.57
N GLU A 72 8.84 -17.09 24.73
CA GLU A 72 8.82 -16.22 25.91
C GLU A 72 9.59 -14.92 25.66
N ALA A 73 10.71 -14.97 24.93
CA ALA A 73 11.44 -13.77 24.55
C ALA A 73 10.61 -12.87 23.62
N ALA A 74 9.97 -13.45 22.59
CA ALA A 74 9.12 -12.70 21.67
C ALA A 74 7.89 -12.08 22.35
N GLU A 75 7.26 -12.79 23.28
CA GLU A 75 6.10 -12.29 24.05
C GLU A 75 6.49 -11.20 25.07
N SER A 76 7.74 -11.20 25.52
CA SER A 76 8.26 -10.18 26.44
C SER A 76 8.58 -8.84 25.78
N GLU A 77 8.51 -8.77 24.45
CA GLU A 77 8.82 -7.57 23.69
C GLU A 77 7.82 -6.44 23.91
N SER A 78 8.34 -5.19 23.89
CA SER A 78 7.54 -4.00 24.17
C SER A 78 6.48 -3.76 23.09
N PRO A 79 5.21 -3.40 23.42
CA PRO A 79 4.15 -3.12 22.44
C PRO A 79 4.53 -2.13 21.31
N VAL A 80 5.57 -1.33 21.52
CA VAL A 80 6.23 -0.48 20.52
C VAL A 80 6.63 -1.26 19.25
N TRP A 81 6.97 -2.56 19.35
CA TRP A 81 7.34 -3.39 18.20
C TRP A 81 6.18 -3.51 17.20
N MET A 82 4.95 -3.76 17.67
CA MET A 82 3.76 -3.87 16.81
C MET A 82 3.42 -2.52 16.17
N ALA A 83 3.47 -1.44 16.94
CA ALA A 83 3.24 -0.09 16.42
C ALA A 83 4.27 0.29 15.35
N SER A 84 5.53 -0.10 15.57
CA SER A 84 6.61 0.09 14.59
C SER A 84 6.36 -0.73 13.33
N GLY A 85 5.91 -1.98 13.47
CA GLY A 85 5.47 -2.83 12.35
C GLY A 85 4.39 -2.18 11.50
N PHE A 86 3.36 -1.59 12.12
CA PHE A 86 2.34 -0.88 11.37
C PHE A 86 2.91 0.37 10.67
N LEU A 87 3.73 1.16 11.36
CA LEU A 87 4.33 2.36 10.79
C LEU A 87 5.19 2.06 9.56
N ILE A 88 6.03 1.01 9.61
CA ILE A 88 6.86 0.64 8.45
C ILE A 88 6.01 0.16 7.27
N THR A 89 4.90 -0.56 7.51
CA THR A 89 3.99 -0.96 6.42
C THR A 89 3.29 0.25 5.81
N LEU A 90 2.89 1.23 6.62
CA LEU A 90 2.29 2.48 6.15
C LEU A 90 3.23 3.26 5.23
N LEU A 91 4.49 3.43 5.63
CA LEU A 91 5.50 4.13 4.81
C LEU A 91 5.76 3.42 3.48
N GLN A 92 5.83 2.09 3.49
CA GLN A 92 6.00 1.29 2.27
C GLN A 92 4.81 1.44 1.33
N VAL A 93 3.58 1.36 1.84
CA VAL A 93 2.35 1.55 1.05
C VAL A 93 2.28 2.94 0.43
N ILE A 94 2.64 3.99 1.18
CA ILE A 94 2.75 5.36 0.64
C ILE A 94 3.77 5.40 -0.50
N GLY A 95 4.96 4.82 -0.32
CA GLY A 95 6.00 4.75 -1.34
C GLY A 95 5.52 4.05 -2.62
N ILE A 96 4.90 2.87 -2.50
CA ILE A 96 4.32 2.13 -3.63
C ILE A 96 3.25 2.99 -4.32
N GLY A 97 2.35 3.61 -3.56
CA GLY A 97 1.30 4.48 -4.09
C GLY A 97 1.85 5.67 -4.87
N LEU A 98 2.91 6.31 -4.38
CA LEU A 98 3.59 7.41 -5.08
C LEU A 98 4.20 6.95 -6.40
N ILE A 99 4.87 5.79 -6.42
CA ILE A 99 5.47 5.26 -7.64
C ILE A 99 4.40 4.90 -8.67
N LEU A 100 3.31 4.24 -8.24
CA LEU A 100 2.16 3.95 -9.12
C LEU A 100 1.53 5.22 -9.68
N LYS A 101 1.41 6.27 -8.86
CA LYS A 101 0.91 7.57 -9.28
C LYS A 101 1.85 8.23 -10.31
N TRP A 102 3.16 8.24 -10.07
CA TRP A 102 4.16 8.84 -10.95
C TRP A 102 4.27 8.11 -12.29
N LYS A 103 4.11 6.79 -12.30
CA LYS A 103 4.04 5.98 -13.53
C LYS A 103 2.83 6.32 -14.40
N GLY A 104 1.83 7.02 -13.85
CA GLY A 104 0.55 7.27 -14.51
C GLY A 104 -0.41 6.09 -14.35
N SER A 105 -1.71 6.32 -14.56
CA SER A 105 -2.79 5.37 -14.24
C SER A 105 -2.54 3.96 -14.81
N ALA A 106 -1.94 3.10 -13.99
CA ALA A 106 -1.76 1.69 -14.27
C ALA A 106 -3.06 0.94 -13.98
N GLY A 107 -3.48 0.07 -14.90
CA GLY A 107 -4.47 -0.96 -14.60
C GLY A 107 -3.89 -1.99 -13.60
N LEU A 108 -4.72 -2.92 -13.15
CA LEU A 108 -4.36 -3.91 -12.12
C LEU A 108 -3.05 -4.66 -12.45
N GLY A 109 -2.92 -5.17 -13.68
CA GLY A 109 -1.69 -5.86 -14.11
C GLY A 109 -0.45 -4.96 -14.12
N GLY A 110 -0.62 -3.67 -14.43
CA GLY A 110 0.46 -2.69 -14.38
C GLY A 110 0.90 -2.36 -12.96
N ALA A 111 -0.01 -2.41 -11.98
CA ALA A 111 0.28 -2.23 -10.57
C ALA A 111 1.03 -3.44 -10.00
N VAL A 112 0.57 -4.66 -10.30
CA VAL A 112 1.26 -5.91 -9.92
C VAL A 112 2.66 -5.97 -10.51
N ALA A 113 2.81 -5.69 -11.80
CA ALA A 113 4.13 -5.69 -12.45
C ALA A 113 5.08 -4.64 -11.85
N THR A 114 4.56 -3.45 -11.49
CA THR A 114 5.37 -2.45 -10.78
C THR A 114 5.77 -2.93 -9.39
N ALA A 115 4.85 -3.49 -8.60
CA ALA A 115 5.18 -3.99 -7.27
C ALA A 115 6.22 -5.11 -7.32
N PHE A 116 6.07 -6.06 -8.27
CA PHE A 116 7.05 -7.11 -8.49
C PHE A 116 8.43 -6.55 -8.88
N ALA A 117 8.47 -5.58 -9.80
CA ALA A 117 9.73 -4.95 -10.18
C ALA A 117 10.40 -4.21 -9.01
N LEU A 118 9.63 -3.45 -8.23
CA LEU A 118 10.13 -2.80 -7.02
C LEU A 118 10.65 -3.83 -6.01
N TRP A 119 9.93 -4.94 -5.83
CA TRP A 119 10.39 -6.00 -4.95
C TRP A 119 11.71 -6.60 -5.44
N PHE A 120 11.78 -7.00 -6.71
CA PHE A 120 12.93 -7.70 -7.27
C PHE A 120 14.19 -6.84 -7.28
N PHE A 121 14.06 -5.55 -7.62
CA PHE A 121 15.21 -4.65 -7.74
C PHE A 121 15.52 -3.84 -6.48
N LEU A 122 14.60 -3.76 -5.50
CA LEU A 122 14.82 -3.02 -4.25
C LEU A 122 14.65 -3.89 -3.01
N ALA A 123 13.46 -4.45 -2.76
CA ALA A 123 13.19 -5.18 -1.51
C ALA A 123 14.12 -6.40 -1.33
N LEU A 124 14.20 -7.26 -2.34
CA LEU A 124 15.02 -8.48 -2.29
C LEU A 124 16.52 -8.16 -2.11
N PRO A 125 17.14 -7.23 -2.88
CA PRO A 125 18.51 -6.81 -2.63
C PRO A 125 18.72 -6.20 -1.23
N MET A 126 17.77 -5.39 -0.74
CA MET A 126 17.86 -4.80 0.60
C MET A 126 17.81 -5.88 1.69
N CYS A 127 16.93 -6.88 1.59
CA CYS A 127 16.93 -8.04 2.49
C CYS A 127 18.23 -8.87 2.36
N SER A 128 18.77 -8.97 1.15
CA SER A 128 20.01 -9.70 0.89
C SER A 128 21.22 -9.09 1.58
N TYR A 129 21.20 -7.80 1.95
CA TYR A 129 22.28 -7.22 2.76
C TYR A 129 22.43 -7.94 4.11
N ALA A 130 21.32 -8.24 4.79
CA ALA A 130 21.36 -8.99 6.03
C ALA A 130 21.96 -10.38 5.80
N TYR A 131 21.55 -11.07 4.73
CA TYR A 131 22.05 -12.40 4.38
C TYR A 131 23.56 -12.42 4.03
N ILE A 132 24.04 -11.41 3.31
CA ILE A 132 25.43 -11.37 2.82
C ILE A 132 26.39 -10.83 3.90
N TYR A 133 25.95 -9.83 4.67
CA TYR A 133 26.84 -9.04 5.54
C TYR A 133 26.53 -9.14 7.03
N ALA A 134 25.42 -9.78 7.42
CA ALA A 134 25.07 -10.04 8.81
C ALA A 134 24.89 -11.55 9.06
N ALA A 135 24.57 -11.93 10.30
CA ALA A 135 24.37 -13.33 10.69
C ALA A 135 23.04 -13.95 10.18
N HIS A 136 22.40 -13.34 9.17
CA HIS A 136 21.15 -13.84 8.61
C HIS A 136 21.41 -15.05 7.71
N ASN A 137 20.57 -16.07 7.85
CA ASN A 137 20.63 -17.28 7.03
C ASN A 137 19.61 -17.23 5.86
N SER A 138 19.68 -18.22 4.97
CA SER A 138 18.81 -18.30 3.80
C SER A 138 17.33 -18.45 4.15
N THR A 139 17.00 -19.07 5.29
CA THR A 139 15.62 -19.17 5.78
C THR A 139 15.05 -17.79 6.06
N LEU A 140 15.77 -16.94 6.81
CA LEU A 140 15.32 -15.58 7.08
C LEU A 140 15.20 -14.74 5.81
N LEU A 141 16.17 -14.84 4.89
CA LEU A 141 16.09 -14.16 3.59
C LEU A 141 14.80 -14.52 2.83
N LEU A 142 14.47 -15.80 2.77
CA LEU A 142 13.28 -16.28 2.07
C LEU A 142 11.98 -15.84 2.77
N ILE A 143 11.94 -15.91 4.10
CA ILE A 143 10.78 -15.47 4.88
C ILE A 143 10.55 -13.98 4.69
N ASP A 144 11.58 -13.15 4.84
CA ASP A 144 11.48 -11.69 4.79
C ASP A 144 11.23 -11.19 3.37
N ALA A 145 12.02 -11.65 2.39
CA ALA A 145 11.81 -11.26 1.00
C ALA A 145 10.45 -11.77 0.49
N GLY A 146 10.02 -12.96 0.92
CA GLY A 146 8.70 -13.51 0.60
C GLY A 146 7.55 -12.68 1.18
N HIS A 147 7.66 -12.27 2.45
CA HIS A 147 6.70 -11.39 3.10
C HIS A 147 6.56 -10.07 2.35
N LEU A 148 7.69 -9.42 2.02
CA LEU A 148 7.68 -8.16 1.29
C LEU A 148 7.08 -8.32 -0.11
N LEU A 149 7.37 -9.41 -0.82
CA LEU A 149 6.78 -9.68 -2.15
C LEU A 149 5.25 -9.71 -2.08
N VAL A 150 4.72 -10.56 -1.20
CA VAL A 150 3.27 -10.75 -1.04
C VAL A 150 2.63 -9.44 -0.59
N GLY A 151 3.20 -8.80 0.43
CA GLY A 151 2.70 -7.54 0.97
C GLY A 151 2.68 -6.40 -0.05
N TRP A 152 3.75 -6.23 -0.84
CA TRP A 152 3.85 -5.17 -1.84
C TRP A 152 2.90 -5.40 -3.01
N VAL A 153 2.77 -6.65 -3.49
CA VAL A 153 1.84 -6.99 -4.57
C VAL A 153 0.40 -6.79 -4.12
N VAL A 154 0.01 -7.27 -2.94
CA VAL A 154 -1.34 -7.10 -2.41
C VAL A 154 -1.64 -5.61 -2.16
N SER A 155 -0.69 -4.86 -1.61
CA SER A 155 -0.84 -3.41 -1.41
C SER A 155 -1.08 -2.67 -2.74
N ALA A 156 -0.30 -3.00 -3.78
CA ALA A 156 -0.46 -2.40 -5.10
C ALA A 156 -1.83 -2.74 -5.74
N ILE A 157 -2.33 -3.96 -5.52
CA ILE A 157 -3.68 -4.37 -5.94
C ILE A 157 -4.73 -3.51 -5.23
N VAL A 158 -4.66 -3.39 -3.90
CA VAL A 158 -5.62 -2.59 -3.12
C VAL A 158 -5.62 -1.13 -3.56
N LEU A 159 -4.43 -0.54 -3.72
CA LEU A 159 -4.27 0.84 -4.20
C LEU A 159 -4.80 1.04 -5.63
N ALA A 160 -4.68 0.03 -6.50
CA ALA A 160 -5.22 0.09 -7.86
C ALA A 160 -6.76 0.01 -7.89
N LEU A 161 -7.35 -0.70 -6.93
CA LEU A 161 -8.81 -0.84 -6.78
C LEU A 161 -9.46 0.37 -6.09
N ILE A 162 -8.75 1.06 -5.20
CA ILE A 162 -9.26 2.20 -4.41
C ILE A 162 -8.51 3.49 -4.80
N LYS A 163 -9.04 4.25 -5.77
CA LYS A 163 -8.39 5.44 -6.39
C LYS A 163 -8.78 6.79 -5.80
#